data_AF-A0A7X7A2S3-F1
#
_entry.id   AF-A0A7X7A2S3-F1
#
_cell.length_a   1.000
_cell.length_b   1.000
_cell.length_c   1.000
_cell.angle_alpha   90.00
_cell.angle_beta   90.00
_cell.angle_gamma   90.00
#
_symmetry.space_group_name_H-M   'P 1'
#
loop_
_entity.id
_entity.type
_entity.pdbx_description
1 polymer ?
#
loop_
_entity_poly.entity_id
_entity_poly.type
_entity_poly.pdbx_seq_one_letter_code
_entity_poly.pdbx_strand_id
1 'polypeptide(L)'
;KKKLMSEIVRLVNMGYGQELVAIEMNDQYYNMRQKIEPVIYVVELAKEAMRKAGISPKIKAIRGGTDGARLSYEGLPCPNIFTGGHNFHGPYEFIPVPSMLKAVEVIMNIAELAAANIIAGINNNY
;
A
#
# COMPACT_ATOMS: atom_id res chain seq x y z
N LYS A 1 18.15 -1.13 13.09
CA LYS A 1 19.13 -1.66 12.11
C LYS A 1 20.15 -0.62 11.66
N LYS A 2 19.79 0.65 11.39
CA LYS A 2 20.76 1.70 11.04
C LYS A 2 21.94 1.80 12.02
N LYS A 3 21.67 1.85 13.32
CA LYS A 3 22.70 1.86 14.37
C LYS A 3 23.67 0.68 14.27
N LEU A 4 23.16 -0.53 14.07
CA LEU A 4 23.98 -1.73 13.89
C LEU A 4 24.88 -1.63 12.66
N MET A 5 24.36 -1.11 11.53
CA MET A 5 25.17 -0.93 10.32
C MET A 5 26.29 0.09 10.52
N SER A 6 25.99 1.22 11.15
CA SER A 6 27.01 2.21 11.52
C SER A 6 28.05 1.63 12.48
N GLU A 7 27.63 0.79 13.41
CA GLU A 7 28.53 0.13 14.37
C GLU A 7 29.43 -0.90 13.69
N ILE A 8 28.92 -1.67 12.73
CA ILE A 8 29.73 -2.59 11.93
C ILE A 8 30.79 -1.84 11.13
N VAL A 9 30.43 -0.74 10.47
CA VAL A 9 31.40 0.10 9.71
C VAL A 9 32.49 0.63 10.63
N ARG A 10 32.11 1.11 11.82
CA ARG A 10 33.06 1.54 12.84
C ARG A 10 34.01 0.42 13.26
N LEU A 11 33.49 -0.77 13.54
CA LEU A 11 34.30 -1.93 13.95
C LEU A 11 35.27 -2.37 12.86
N VAL A 12 34.85 -2.36 11.60
CA VAL A 12 35.72 -2.69 10.46
C VAL A 12 36.85 -1.68 10.34
N ASN A 13 36.56 -0.38 10.32
CA ASN A 13 37.61 0.65 10.23
C ASN A 13 38.57 0.60 11.43
N MET A 14 38.06 0.34 12.65
CA MET A 14 38.90 0.14 13.84
C MET A 14 39.83 -1.07 13.71
N GLY A 15 39.34 -2.20 13.19
CA GLY A 15 40.13 -3.43 13.04
C GLY A 15 41.31 -3.28 12.08
N TYR A 16 41.21 -2.38 11.10
CA TYR A 16 42.27 -2.11 10.13
C TYR A 16 43.05 -0.81 10.39
N GLY A 17 42.69 -0.05 11.43
CA GLY A 17 43.39 1.18 11.83
C GLY A 17 43.33 2.31 10.79
N GLN A 18 42.43 2.23 9.82
CA GLN A 18 42.26 3.24 8.77
C GLN A 18 40.80 3.25 8.27
N GLU A 19 40.36 4.38 7.70
CA GLU A 19 39.03 4.48 7.09
C GLU A 19 38.98 3.73 5.76
N LEU A 20 38.49 2.49 5.79
CA LEU A 20 38.35 1.63 4.60
C LEU A 20 36.95 1.65 4.00
N VAL A 21 35.93 1.80 4.84
CA VAL A 21 34.53 1.69 4.43
C VAL A 21 33.76 2.88 4.97
N ALA A 22 32.92 3.47 4.11
CA ALA A 22 31.96 4.50 4.45
C ALA A 22 30.53 3.98 4.21
N ILE A 23 29.55 4.55 4.93
CA ILE A 23 28.14 4.22 4.75
C ILE A 23 27.31 5.49 4.63
N GLU A 24 26.47 5.53 3.59
CA GLU A 24 25.41 6.51 3.42
C GLU A 24 24.06 5.78 3.58
N MET A 25 23.15 6.34 4.37
CA MET A 25 21.83 5.74 4.61
C MET A 25 20.74 6.77 4.40
N ASN A 26 19.90 6.54 3.39
CA ASN A 26 18.74 7.37 3.09
C ASN A 26 17.46 6.58 3.31
N ASP A 27 16.44 7.22 3.90
CA ASP A 27 15.11 6.61 4.02
C ASP A 27 14.40 6.69 2.66
N GLN A 28 13.90 5.56 2.17
CA GLN A 28 13.25 5.48 0.85
C GLN A 28 11.72 5.59 0.95
N TYR A 29 11.13 4.79 1.84
CA TYR A 29 9.69 4.82 2.10
C TYR A 29 9.42 4.37 3.53
N TYR A 30 8.26 4.78 4.03
CA TYR A 30 7.78 4.41 5.36
C TYR A 30 6.52 3.55 5.23
N ASN A 31 6.14 2.86 6.31
CA ASN A 31 4.95 2.02 6.31
C ASN A 31 3.68 2.88 6.30
N MET A 32 2.82 2.71 5.29
CA MET A 32 1.60 3.50 5.10
C MET A 32 0.56 3.34 6.21
N ARG A 33 0.66 2.30 7.06
CA ARG A 33 -0.32 2.01 8.12
C ARG A 33 -0.64 3.22 9.00
N GLN A 34 0.38 3.96 9.41
CA GLN A 34 0.21 5.17 10.25
C GLN A 34 -0.62 6.27 9.57
N LYS A 35 -0.62 6.31 8.23
CA LYS A 35 -1.37 7.27 7.43
C LYS A 35 -2.78 6.77 7.10
N ILE A 36 -2.99 5.45 7.08
CA ILE A 36 -4.28 4.82 6.78
C ILE A 36 -5.15 4.68 8.04
N GLU A 37 -4.58 4.39 9.21
CA GLU A 37 -5.35 4.20 10.46
C GLU A 37 -6.33 5.35 10.78
N PRO A 38 -5.94 6.64 10.63
CA PRO A 38 -6.86 7.76 10.88
C PRO A 38 -8.04 7.86 9.90
N VAL A 39 -7.93 7.24 8.72
CA VAL A 39 -8.89 7.32 7.62
C VAL A 39 -9.35 5.93 7.19
N ILE A 40 -9.48 4.99 8.14
CA ILE A 40 -9.78 3.58 7.88
C ILE A 40 -11.04 3.35 7.03
N TYR A 41 -11.94 4.34 6.97
CA TYR A 41 -13.11 4.34 6.11
C TYR A 41 -12.77 4.05 4.64
N VAL A 42 -11.59 4.47 4.13
CA VAL A 42 -11.17 4.17 2.75
C VAL A 42 -10.97 2.67 2.52
N VAL A 43 -10.52 1.95 3.56
CA VAL A 43 -10.35 0.50 3.54
C VAL A 43 -11.69 -0.20 3.70
N GLU A 44 -12.57 0.28 4.59
CA GLU A 44 -13.91 -0.29 4.76
C GLU A 44 -14.77 -0.11 3.51
N LEU A 45 -14.68 1.04 2.83
CA LEU A 45 -15.32 1.30 1.55
C LEU A 45 -14.89 0.27 0.49
N ALA A 46 -13.58 0.04 0.36
CA ALA A 46 -13.04 -0.95 -0.57
C ALA A 46 -13.47 -2.39 -0.21
N LYS A 47 -13.50 -2.74 1.08
CA LYS A 47 -13.98 -4.06 1.54
C LYS A 47 -15.44 -4.26 1.17
N GLU A 48 -16.28 -3.24 1.34
CA GLU A 48 -17.70 -3.33 1.00
C GLU A 48 -17.92 -3.43 -0.51
N ALA A 49 -17.19 -2.66 -1.30
CA ALA A 49 -17.22 -2.77 -2.75
C ALA A 49 -16.83 -4.17 -3.25
N MET A 50 -15.83 -4.81 -2.62
CA MET A 50 -15.47 -6.20 -2.88
C MET A 50 -16.60 -7.16 -2.54
N ARG A 51 -17.24 -7.01 -1.37
CA ARG A 51 -18.37 -7.88 -0.99
C ARG A 51 -19.54 -7.76 -1.94
N LYS A 52 -19.89 -6.54 -2.38
CA LYS A 52 -20.89 -6.29 -3.41
C LYS A 52 -20.57 -7.01 -4.73
N ALA A 53 -19.28 -7.07 -5.10
CA ALA A 53 -18.82 -7.80 -6.28
C ALA A 53 -18.75 -9.34 -6.06
N GLY A 54 -19.20 -9.86 -4.92
CA GLY A 54 -19.14 -11.28 -4.58
C GLY A 54 -17.72 -11.76 -4.24
N ILE A 55 -16.82 -10.86 -3.83
CA ILE A 55 -15.42 -11.14 -3.54
C ILE A 55 -15.19 -11.06 -2.03
N SER A 56 -14.60 -12.11 -1.45
CA SER A 56 -14.15 -12.09 -0.06
C SER A 56 -12.88 -11.23 0.08
N PRO A 57 -12.88 -10.13 0.84
CA PRO A 57 -11.72 -9.26 0.97
C PRO A 57 -10.56 -9.97 1.66
N LYS A 58 -9.36 -9.91 1.05
CA LYS A 58 -8.13 -10.46 1.64
C LYS A 58 -7.14 -9.34 1.93
N ILE A 59 -7.08 -8.91 3.19
CA ILE A 59 -6.14 -7.87 3.61
C ILE A 59 -4.77 -8.49 3.83
N LYS A 60 -3.77 -8.06 3.05
CA LYS A 60 -2.39 -8.50 3.17
C LYS A 60 -1.47 -7.30 3.29
N ALA A 61 -0.49 -7.39 4.18
CA ALA A 61 0.56 -6.39 4.26
C ALA A 61 1.46 -6.46 3.02
N ILE A 62 1.73 -5.31 2.42
CA ILE A 62 2.72 -5.19 1.35
C ILE A 62 4.12 -5.15 1.99
N ARG A 63 5.01 -6.02 1.53
CA ARG A 63 6.41 -6.09 1.99
C ARG A 63 7.30 -5.38 0.98
N GLY A 64 7.15 -4.07 0.89
CA GLY A 64 7.84 -3.22 -0.08
C GLY A 64 7.27 -1.81 -0.11
N GLY A 65 7.89 -0.95 -0.91
CA GLY A 65 7.36 0.38 -1.21
C GLY A 65 6.38 0.30 -2.38
N THR A 66 5.33 1.12 -2.34
CA THR A 66 4.42 1.36 -3.47
C THR A 66 4.22 2.86 -3.63
N ASP A 67 3.80 3.30 -4.81
CA ASP A 67 3.40 4.70 -5.01
C ASP A 67 2.29 5.09 -4.04
N GLY A 68 1.33 4.20 -3.78
CA GLY A 68 0.28 4.42 -2.79
C GLY A 68 0.81 4.64 -1.37
N ALA A 69 1.90 3.96 -0.99
CA ALA A 69 2.56 4.22 0.29
C ALA A 69 3.18 5.61 0.33
N ARG A 70 3.90 6.02 -0.73
CA ARG A 70 4.48 7.38 -0.82
C ARG A 70 3.39 8.45 -0.81
N LEU A 71 2.38 8.32 -1.65
CA LEU A 71 1.23 9.24 -1.72
C LEU A 71 0.52 9.38 -0.37
N SER A 72 0.38 8.27 0.37
CA SER A 72 -0.21 8.31 1.72
C SER A 72 0.64 9.13 2.70
N TYR A 73 1.97 9.13 2.55
CA TYR A 73 2.84 10.00 3.33
C TYR A 73 2.76 11.46 2.92
N GLU A 74 2.51 11.72 1.63
CA GLU A 74 2.32 13.06 1.05
C GLU A 74 0.90 13.64 1.31
N GLY A 75 0.03 12.90 2.00
CA GLY A 75 -1.30 13.37 2.43
C GLY A 75 -2.46 12.86 1.58
N LEU A 76 -2.22 11.94 0.65
CA LEU A 76 -3.25 11.27 -0.15
C LEU A 76 -3.34 9.78 0.23
N PRO A 77 -4.21 9.40 1.18
CA PRO A 77 -4.44 8.00 1.55
C PRO A 77 -4.81 7.14 0.35
N CYS A 78 -3.95 6.17 0.02
CA CYS A 78 -4.04 5.45 -1.25
C CYS A 78 -3.80 3.94 -1.04
N PRO A 79 -4.85 3.16 -0.67
CA PRO A 79 -4.75 1.71 -0.59
C PRO A 79 -4.70 1.07 -1.98
N ASN A 80 -4.03 -0.08 -2.10
CA ASN A 80 -4.03 -0.86 -3.33
C ASN A 80 -5.22 -1.84 -3.38
N ILE A 81 -5.83 -1.95 -4.56
CA ILE A 81 -6.83 -2.97 -4.89
C ILE A 81 -6.19 -4.02 -5.81
N PHE A 82 -6.73 -5.23 -5.83
CA PHE A 82 -6.25 -6.28 -6.73
C PHE A 82 -6.48 -5.92 -8.20
N THR A 83 -5.64 -6.44 -9.08
CA THR A 83 -5.84 -6.39 -10.54
C THR A 83 -6.35 -7.71 -11.11
N GLY A 84 -6.09 -8.82 -10.40
CA GLY A 84 -6.33 -10.18 -10.88
C GLY A 84 -5.11 -10.82 -11.56
N GLY A 85 -4.00 -10.08 -11.67
CA GLY A 85 -2.75 -10.58 -12.25
C GLY A 85 -2.00 -11.54 -11.32
N HIS A 86 -1.21 -12.41 -11.93
CA HIS A 86 -0.39 -13.42 -11.28
C HIS A 86 1.03 -13.41 -11.85
N ASN A 87 2.00 -13.88 -11.06
CA ASN A 87 3.39 -14.10 -11.45
C ASN A 87 4.08 -12.86 -12.06
N PHE A 88 3.80 -11.67 -11.49
CA PHE A 88 4.39 -10.40 -11.94
C PHE A 88 5.92 -10.49 -12.08
N HIS A 89 6.44 -9.80 -13.11
CA HIS A 89 7.88 -9.66 -13.38
C HIS A 89 8.58 -10.94 -13.88
N GLY A 90 7.88 -11.77 -14.66
CA GLY A 90 8.46 -12.98 -15.25
C GLY A 90 7.76 -13.47 -16.51
N PRO A 91 8.34 -14.45 -17.22
CA PRO A 91 7.78 -14.98 -18.47
C PRO A 91 6.44 -15.74 -18.27
N TYR A 92 6.08 -16.04 -17.02
CA TYR A 92 4.84 -16.70 -16.65
C TYR A 92 3.78 -15.73 -16.11
N GLU A 93 3.97 -14.42 -16.30
CA GLU A 93 2.99 -13.40 -15.94
C GLU A 93 1.71 -13.56 -16.76
N PHE A 94 0.55 -13.57 -16.10
CA PHE A 94 -0.74 -13.68 -16.77
C PHE A 94 -1.86 -13.03 -15.96
N ILE A 95 -2.98 -12.77 -16.63
CA ILE A 95 -4.18 -12.20 -16.01
C ILE A 95 -5.46 -12.82 -16.59
N PRO A 96 -6.30 -13.48 -15.77
CA PRO A 96 -7.59 -14.00 -16.23
C PRO A 96 -8.59 -12.87 -16.49
N VAL A 97 -9.23 -12.87 -17.67
CA VAL A 97 -10.27 -11.90 -18.04
C VAL A 97 -11.39 -11.79 -16.99
N PRO A 98 -11.93 -12.90 -16.41
CA PRO A 98 -12.95 -12.79 -15.36
C PRO A 98 -12.47 -12.00 -14.13
N SER A 99 -11.18 -12.07 -13.81
CA SER A 99 -10.62 -11.32 -12.68
C SER A 99 -10.52 -9.82 -13.00
N MET A 100 -10.23 -9.47 -14.25
CA MET A 100 -10.25 -8.08 -14.71
C MET A 100 -11.65 -7.49 -14.62
N LEU A 101 -12.67 -8.23 -15.06
CA LEU A 101 -14.08 -7.80 -14.96
C LEU A 101 -14.48 -7.56 -13.50
N LYS A 102 -14.02 -8.42 -12.59
CA LYS A 102 -14.22 -8.22 -11.15
C LYS A 102 -13.49 -6.99 -10.59
N ALA A 103 -12.30 -6.66 -11.09
CA ALA A 103 -11.63 -5.42 -10.70
C ALA A 103 -12.42 -4.19 -11.15
N VAL A 104 -12.98 -4.20 -12.38
CA VAL A 104 -13.86 -3.13 -12.88
C VAL A 104 -15.11 -2.99 -12.00
N GLU A 105 -15.78 -4.10 -11.70
CA GLU A 105 -16.97 -4.11 -10.83
C GLU A 105 -16.67 -3.51 -9.45
N VAL A 106 -15.51 -3.84 -8.85
CA VAL A 106 -15.09 -3.26 -7.58
C VAL A 106 -14.85 -1.76 -7.69
N ILE A 107 -14.20 -1.26 -8.74
CA ILE A 107 -13.99 0.17 -8.96
C ILE A 107 -15.33 0.92 -9.07
N MET A 108 -16.27 0.39 -9.84
CA MET A 108 -17.61 0.95 -9.98
C MET A 108 -18.35 0.99 -8.64
N ASN A 109 -18.32 -0.11 -7.89
CA ASN A 109 -18.93 -0.19 -6.56
C ASN A 109 -18.32 0.81 -5.57
N ILE A 110 -16.99 1.04 -5.62
CA ILE A 110 -16.33 2.06 -4.78
C ILE A 110 -16.90 3.44 -5.09
N ALA A 111 -16.99 3.80 -6.37
CA ALA A 111 -17.51 5.11 -6.79
C ALA A 111 -18.97 5.31 -6.36
N GLU A 112 -19.82 4.30 -6.57
CA GLU A 112 -21.23 4.34 -6.16
C GLU A 112 -21.38 4.48 -4.63
N LEU A 113 -20.66 3.66 -3.86
CA LEU A 113 -20.71 3.71 -2.40
C LEU A 113 -20.18 5.04 -1.85
N ALA A 114 -19.11 5.58 -2.45
CA ALA A 114 -18.57 6.88 -2.07
C ALA A 114 -19.60 7.99 -2.30
N ALA A 115 -20.25 8.01 -3.47
CA ALA A 115 -21.29 8.98 -3.78
C ALA A 115 -22.50 8.86 -2.82
N ALA A 116 -22.95 7.64 -2.54
CA ALA A 116 -24.06 7.40 -1.62
C ALA A 116 -23.73 7.88 -0.18
N ASN A 117 -22.52 7.63 0.30
CA ASN A 117 -22.07 8.09 1.62
C ASN A 117 -21.99 9.61 1.71
N ILE A 118 -21.56 10.28 0.63
CA ILE A 118 -21.55 11.75 0.55
C ILE A 118 -22.99 12.28 0.65
N ILE A 119 -23.92 11.73 -0.15
CA ILE A 119 -25.33 12.15 -0.13
C ILE A 119 -25.96 11.91 1.25
N ALA A 120 -25.72 10.76 1.87
CA ALA A 120 -26.20 10.47 3.22
C ALA A 120 -25.61 11.41 4.28
N GLY A 121 -24.33 11.75 4.16
CA GLY A 121 -23.66 12.72 5.04
C GLY A 121 -24.19 14.15 4.87
N ILE A 122 -24.58 14.54 3.65
CA ILE A 122 -25.26 15.81 3.38
C ILE A 122 -26.65 15.81 4.03
N ASN A 123 -27.41 14.72 3.89
CA ASN A 123 -28.77 14.61 4.40
C ASN A 123 -28.86 14.48 5.94
N ASN A 124 -27.78 14.06 6.61
CA ASN A 124 -27.69 13.96 8.07
C ASN A 124 -27.09 15.20 8.76
N ASN A 125 -26.80 16.27 8.02
CA ASN A 125 -26.24 17.53 8.55
C ASN A 125 -27.23 18.72 8.48
N TYR A 126 -28.54 18.45 8.49
CA TYR A 126 -29.61 19.40 8.83
C TYR A 126 -30.66 18.74 9.73
#